data_AF-A0A660TJD1-F1
#
_entry.id   AF-A0A660TJD1-F1
#
_cell.length_a   1.000
_cell.length_b   1.000
_cell.length_c   1.000
_cell.angle_alpha   90.00
_cell.angle_beta   90.00
_cell.angle_gamma   90.00
#
_symmetry.space_group_name_H-M   'P 1'
#
loop_
_entity.id
_entity.type
_entity.pdbx_description
1 polymer ?
#
loop_
_entity_poly.entity_id
_entity_poly.type
_entity_poly.pdbx_seq_one_letter_code
_entity_poly.pdbx_strand_id
1 'polypeptide(L)'
;MVVSCLATYLVRVKELEISPVENEAALLLKSENSAFLVIADLHIGIESEYREMGLNIPSQTKVLLSKIQFLCKKYKPSSIIILGDIKHNIPFPSKSEKRDLKRFLEKLFEYVNEVIIVKGNHDGDIEKFAPPGTKIFSSKGKVIENIGLAHGHSWPSEKIMNSEKIIVAHIHPNIVLKDRLGYTFFEPCWLKGKIDIRKTCVRYKTLVKSPEILFMPAFNPLCGGKGVNKEGIVGPIGKIVDINSIDVYLLDGTLLGKLSKI
;
A
#
# COMPACT_ATOMS: atom_id res chain seq x y z
N MET A 1 -49.01 2.19 30.85
CA MET A 1 -48.47 3.04 29.76
C MET A 1 -46.96 2.84 29.71
N VAL A 2 -46.51 2.24 28.62
CA VAL A 2 -45.12 1.89 28.32
C VAL A 2 -44.58 2.92 27.33
N VAL A 3 -43.44 3.57 27.59
CA VAL A 3 -42.45 4.04 26.58
C VAL A 3 -41.11 4.26 27.32
N SER A 4 -40.21 3.27 27.28
CA SER A 4 -38.98 3.17 26.45
C SER A 4 -37.86 4.14 26.90
N CYS A 5 -36.77 3.69 27.53
CA CYS A 5 -35.64 2.90 26.99
C CYS A 5 -34.99 3.55 25.77
N LEU A 6 -34.19 4.59 26.00
CA LEU A 6 -33.13 5.03 25.10
C LEU A 6 -31.78 4.60 25.69
N ALA A 7 -31.56 3.28 25.69
CA ALA A 7 -30.19 2.77 25.69
C ALA A 7 -29.63 3.11 24.30
N THR A 8 -28.85 4.18 24.23
CA THR A 8 -28.07 4.54 23.05
C THR A 8 -27.13 3.37 22.76
N TYR A 9 -27.54 2.45 21.88
CA TYR A 9 -26.67 1.50 21.24
C TYR A 9 -25.68 2.31 20.39
N LEU A 10 -24.63 2.82 21.03
CA LEU A 10 -23.38 3.13 20.35
C LEU A 10 -22.86 1.78 19.86
N VAL A 11 -23.28 1.42 18.64
CA VAL A 11 -22.60 0.38 17.87
C VAL A 11 -21.17 0.90 17.74
N ARG A 12 -20.27 0.40 18.59
CA ARG A 12 -18.83 0.56 18.37
C ARG A 12 -18.57 -0.05 17.01
N VAL A 13 -18.43 0.81 16.00
CA VAL A 13 -17.86 0.40 14.72
C VAL A 13 -16.49 -0.15 15.09
N LYS A 14 -16.22 -1.41 14.75
CA LYS A 14 -14.90 -2.02 14.97
C LYS A 14 -13.92 -1.26 14.09
N GLU A 15 -13.24 -0.27 14.66
CA GLU A 15 -12.22 0.47 13.93
C GLU A 15 -10.95 -0.37 13.88
N LEU A 16 -10.45 -0.56 12.65
CA LEU A 16 -9.09 -1.07 12.47
C LEU A 16 -8.11 0.04 12.81
N GLU A 17 -7.26 -0.20 13.80
CA GLU A 17 -6.10 0.64 14.08
C GLU A 17 -5.05 0.45 12.98
N ILE A 18 -4.54 1.55 12.44
CA ILE A 18 -3.48 1.56 11.43
C ILE A 18 -2.17 1.91 12.13
N SER A 19 -1.20 0.99 12.09
CA SER A 19 0.13 1.22 12.66
C SER A 19 1.21 0.91 11.62
N PRO A 20 2.05 1.88 11.22
CA PRO A 20 3.25 1.60 10.46
C PRO A 20 4.18 0.67 11.23
N VAL A 21 4.82 -0.26 10.52
CA VAL A 21 5.89 -1.07 11.09
C VAL A 21 7.16 -0.23 11.06
N GLU A 22 7.73 0.00 12.24
CA GLU A 22 8.95 0.79 12.39
C GLU A 22 10.09 0.25 11.51
N ASN A 23 10.73 1.16 10.77
CA ASN A 23 11.82 0.90 9.81
C ASN A 23 11.42 0.03 8.61
N GLU A 24 10.12 -0.18 8.37
CA GLU A 24 9.65 -1.05 7.30
C GLU A 24 8.52 -0.42 6.50
N ALA A 25 8.54 -0.61 5.18
CA ALA A 25 7.48 -0.20 4.26
C ALA A 25 6.25 -1.13 4.35
N ALA A 26 5.73 -1.33 5.55
CA ALA A 26 4.60 -2.21 5.85
C ALA A 26 3.67 -1.58 6.90
N LEU A 27 2.39 -1.92 6.84
CA LEU A 27 1.39 -1.54 7.85
C LEU A 27 0.85 -2.76 8.58
N LEU A 28 0.50 -2.56 9.84
CA LEU A 28 -0.37 -3.46 10.58
C LEU A 28 -1.75 -2.82 10.70
N LEU A 29 -2.78 -3.54 10.27
CA LEU A 29 -4.16 -3.20 10.55
C LEU A 29 -4.66 -4.14 11.63
N LYS A 30 -5.04 -3.63 12.79
CA LYS A 30 -5.43 -4.45 13.94
C LYS A 30 -6.81 -4.07 14.46
N SER A 31 -7.59 -5.08 14.81
CA SER A 31 -8.75 -4.99 15.69
C SER A 31 -8.57 -5.98 16.84
N GLU A 32 -9.52 -6.02 17.77
CA GLU A 32 -9.53 -7.00 18.87
C GLU A 32 -9.41 -8.46 18.40
N ASN A 33 -9.88 -8.80 17.18
CA ASN A 33 -9.97 -10.17 16.71
C ASN A 33 -9.26 -10.44 15.37
N SER A 34 -8.67 -9.42 14.75
CA SER A 34 -8.04 -9.55 13.44
C SER A 34 -6.78 -8.71 13.33
N ALA A 35 -5.77 -9.24 12.64
CA ALA A 35 -4.52 -8.56 12.37
C ALA A 35 -4.10 -8.83 10.93
N PHE A 36 -3.88 -7.76 10.17
CA PHE A 36 -3.46 -7.83 8.78
C PHE A 36 -2.08 -7.18 8.64
N LEU A 37 -1.18 -7.84 7.91
CA LEU A 37 0.06 -7.23 7.44
C LEU A 37 -0.18 -6.71 6.02
N VAL A 38 -0.04 -5.41 5.80
CA VAL A 38 -0.19 -4.78 4.48
C VAL A 38 1.19 -4.44 3.92
N ILE A 39 1.45 -4.85 2.68
CA ILE A 39 2.65 -4.55 1.90
C ILE A 39 2.22 -4.16 0.48
N ALA A 40 3.07 -3.47 -0.28
CA ALA A 40 2.77 -3.03 -1.63
C ALA A 40 4.02 -3.07 -2.51
N ASP A 41 3.84 -3.10 -3.84
CA ASP A 41 4.91 -2.86 -4.81
C ASP A 41 6.11 -3.81 -4.60
N LEU A 42 5.86 -5.11 -4.76
CA LEU A 42 6.87 -6.15 -4.58
C LEU A 42 7.76 -6.29 -5.82
N HIS A 43 7.21 -6.07 -7.01
CA HIS A 43 7.91 -6.17 -8.30
C HIS A 43 8.86 -7.37 -8.37
N ILE A 44 8.36 -8.56 -8.05
CA ILE A 44 9.12 -9.80 -8.19
C ILE A 44 9.56 -9.92 -9.66
N GLY A 45 10.88 -10.00 -9.87
CA GLY A 45 11.49 -10.06 -11.20
C GLY A 45 12.11 -8.75 -11.70
N ILE A 46 12.04 -7.64 -10.94
CA ILE A 46 12.66 -6.34 -11.32
C ILE A 46 14.16 -6.44 -11.62
N GLU A 47 14.85 -7.44 -11.07
CA GLU A 47 16.27 -7.69 -11.33
C GLU A 47 16.56 -8.00 -12.80
N SER A 48 15.57 -8.41 -13.60
CA SER A 48 15.75 -8.58 -15.04
C SER A 48 15.98 -7.24 -15.74
N GLU A 49 15.23 -6.20 -15.38
CA GLU A 49 15.38 -4.85 -15.94
C GLU A 49 16.77 -4.30 -15.63
N TYR A 50 17.20 -4.41 -14.37
CA TYR A 50 18.54 -3.99 -13.98
C TYR A 50 19.65 -4.75 -14.72
N ARG A 51 19.45 -6.05 -14.96
CA ARG A 51 20.42 -6.84 -15.74
C ARG A 51 20.53 -6.36 -17.19
N GLU A 52 19.41 -5.97 -17.80
CA GLU A 52 19.40 -5.38 -19.15
C GLU A 52 20.14 -4.03 -19.19
N MET A 53 20.13 -3.29 -18.08
CA MET A 53 20.93 -2.06 -17.89
C MET A 53 22.41 -2.35 -17.54
N GLY A 54 22.83 -3.62 -17.52
CA GLY A 54 24.20 -4.02 -17.21
C GLY A 54 24.50 -4.21 -15.72
N LEU A 55 23.50 -4.11 -14.85
CA LEU A 55 23.63 -4.30 -13.39
C LEU A 55 23.22 -5.72 -12.99
N ASN A 56 24.19 -6.52 -12.52
CA ASN A 56 23.91 -7.88 -12.09
C ASN A 56 23.46 -7.93 -10.62
N ILE A 57 22.15 -7.83 -10.38
CA ILE A 57 21.56 -7.90 -9.04
C ILE A 57 21.11 -9.35 -8.74
N PRO A 58 21.50 -9.94 -7.60
CA PRO A 58 20.97 -11.24 -7.16
C PRO A 58 19.46 -11.18 -6.92
N SER A 59 18.77 -12.31 -7.05
CA SER A 59 17.32 -12.39 -6.79
C SER A 59 16.98 -11.91 -5.37
N GLN A 60 16.12 -10.90 -5.29
CA GLN A 60 15.56 -10.29 -4.09
C GLN A 60 14.31 -11.01 -3.59
N THR A 61 13.68 -11.87 -4.40
CA THR A 61 12.47 -12.63 -3.99
C THR A 61 12.65 -13.32 -2.63
N LYS A 62 13.83 -13.93 -2.39
CA LYS A 62 14.15 -14.58 -1.11
C LYS A 62 14.32 -13.57 0.03
N VAL A 63 14.89 -12.40 -0.25
CA VAL A 63 15.10 -11.32 0.73
C VAL A 63 13.74 -10.77 1.16
N LEU A 64 12.88 -10.42 0.20
CA LEU A 64 11.51 -9.96 0.45
C LEU A 64 10.72 -10.98 1.27
N LEU A 65 10.80 -12.27 0.91
CA LEU A 65 10.11 -13.31 1.65
C LEU A 65 10.64 -13.48 3.08
N SER A 66 11.96 -13.42 3.27
CA SER A 66 12.57 -13.53 4.61
C SER A 66 12.14 -12.37 5.52
N LYS A 67 12.03 -11.17 4.94
CA LYS A 67 11.50 -9.98 5.59
C LYS A 67 10.04 -10.16 6.00
N ILE A 68 9.18 -10.61 5.09
CA ILE A 68 7.76 -10.92 5.40
C ILE A 68 7.67 -11.99 6.48
N GLN A 69 8.48 -13.06 6.41
CA GLN A 69 8.55 -14.10 7.42
C GLN A 69 8.90 -13.53 8.81
N PHE A 70 9.89 -12.65 8.90
CA PHE A 70 10.26 -11.98 10.15
C PHE A 70 9.08 -11.17 10.70
N LEU A 71 8.41 -10.38 9.85
CA LEU A 71 7.24 -9.60 10.23
C LEU A 71 6.08 -10.48 10.69
N CYS A 72 5.80 -11.58 9.99
CA CYS A 72 4.77 -12.54 10.38
C CYS A 72 5.08 -13.19 11.73
N LYS A 73 6.33 -13.58 11.99
CA LYS A 73 6.72 -14.14 13.30
C LYS A 73 6.56 -13.13 14.43
N LYS A 74 6.96 -11.87 14.19
CA LYS A 74 6.92 -10.78 15.18
C LYS A 74 5.48 -10.36 15.51
N TYR A 75 4.64 -10.17 14.49
CA TYR A 75 3.32 -9.55 14.64
C TYR A 75 2.14 -10.52 14.54
N LYS A 76 2.38 -11.77 14.14
CA LYS A 76 1.39 -12.85 14.04
C LYS A 76 0.09 -12.43 13.33
N PRO A 77 0.15 -11.80 12.14
CA PRO A 77 -1.04 -11.44 11.40
C PRO A 77 -1.80 -12.71 10.98
N SER A 78 -3.13 -12.66 10.97
CA SER A 78 -3.96 -13.73 10.43
C SER A 78 -3.95 -13.75 8.89
N SER A 79 -3.66 -12.60 8.29
CA SER A 79 -3.75 -12.39 6.84
C SER A 79 -2.68 -11.41 6.34
N ILE A 80 -2.24 -11.59 5.09
CA ILE A 80 -1.43 -10.60 4.37
C ILE A 80 -2.29 -9.93 3.30
N ILE A 81 -2.19 -8.61 3.19
CA ILE A 81 -2.76 -7.82 2.11
C ILE A 81 -1.62 -7.29 1.25
N ILE A 82 -1.64 -7.63 -0.04
CA ILE A 82 -0.69 -7.13 -1.03
C ILE A 82 -1.40 -6.09 -1.90
N LEU A 83 -0.99 -4.84 -1.77
CA LEU A 83 -1.60 -3.68 -2.41
C LEU A 83 -0.95 -3.39 -3.77
N GLY A 84 -1.01 -4.39 -4.65
CA GLY A 84 -0.66 -4.32 -6.07
C GLY A 84 0.83 -4.38 -6.39
N ASP A 85 1.10 -4.47 -7.69
CA ASP A 85 2.41 -4.60 -8.34
C ASP A 85 3.28 -5.70 -7.71
N ILE A 86 2.73 -6.91 -7.71
CA ILE A 86 3.37 -8.12 -7.18
C ILE A 86 4.48 -8.59 -8.11
N LYS A 87 4.20 -8.62 -9.42
CA LYS A 87 5.13 -9.03 -10.46
C LYS A 87 5.66 -7.81 -11.21
N HIS A 88 6.84 -7.91 -11.80
CA HIS A 88 7.44 -6.79 -12.51
C HIS A 88 7.09 -6.80 -14.01
N ASN A 89 7.26 -7.92 -14.71
CA ASN A 89 7.11 -7.92 -16.17
C ASN A 89 5.64 -8.05 -16.62
N ILE A 90 5.25 -7.22 -17.59
CA ILE A 90 3.95 -7.27 -18.28
C ILE A 90 4.13 -7.34 -19.81
N PRO A 91 3.27 -8.05 -20.56
CA PRO A 91 2.21 -8.95 -20.08
C PRO A 91 2.76 -10.32 -19.62
N PHE A 92 3.95 -10.73 -20.07
CA PHE A 92 4.47 -12.08 -19.87
C PHE A 92 5.73 -12.10 -19.00
N PRO A 93 5.63 -12.56 -17.74
CA PRO A 93 6.77 -12.86 -16.90
C PRO A 93 7.71 -13.89 -17.53
N SER A 94 9.01 -13.78 -17.25
CA SER A 94 10.00 -14.79 -17.66
C SER A 94 9.70 -16.15 -17.02
N LYS A 95 10.24 -17.26 -17.56
CA LYS A 95 10.04 -18.59 -16.95
C LYS A 95 10.53 -18.64 -15.50
N SER A 96 11.61 -17.94 -15.17
CA SER A 96 12.12 -17.84 -13.80
C SER A 96 11.16 -17.05 -12.92
N GLU A 97 10.72 -15.88 -13.37
CA GLU A 97 9.81 -15.02 -12.63
C GLU A 97 8.48 -15.73 -12.33
N LYS A 98 7.92 -16.48 -13.29
CA LYS A 98 6.71 -17.30 -13.05
C LYS A 98 6.91 -18.31 -11.91
N ARG A 99 8.07 -18.98 -11.89
CA ARG A 99 8.42 -19.96 -10.85
C ARG A 99 8.59 -19.28 -9.49
N ASP A 100 9.30 -18.15 -9.46
CA ASP A 100 9.56 -17.39 -8.26
C ASP A 100 8.28 -16.79 -7.69
N LEU A 101 7.41 -16.22 -8.52
CA LEU A 101 6.11 -15.68 -8.14
C LEU A 101 5.20 -16.75 -7.53
N LYS A 102 5.03 -17.89 -8.21
CA LYS A 102 4.21 -19.00 -7.69
C LYS A 102 4.75 -19.49 -6.35
N ARG A 103 6.05 -19.76 -6.26
CA ARG A 103 6.69 -20.21 -5.02
C ARG A 103 6.58 -19.18 -3.90
N PHE A 104 6.73 -17.89 -4.22
CA PHE A 104 6.62 -16.80 -3.26
C PHE A 104 5.21 -16.77 -2.66
N LEU A 105 4.17 -16.74 -3.49
CA LEU A 105 2.78 -16.71 -3.04
C LEU A 105 2.38 -17.96 -2.26
N GLU A 106 2.80 -19.16 -2.70
CA GLU A 106 2.61 -20.42 -1.96
C GLU A 106 3.22 -20.34 -0.56
N LYS A 107 4.46 -19.83 -0.44
CA LYS A 107 5.14 -19.71 0.85
C LYS A 107 4.50 -18.73 1.81
N LEU A 108 3.71 -17.77 1.35
CA LEU A 108 3.00 -16.86 2.27
C LEU A 108 1.99 -17.63 3.15
N PHE A 109 1.37 -18.68 2.60
CA PHE A 109 0.40 -19.51 3.34
C PHE A 109 1.05 -20.40 4.42
N GLU A 110 2.39 -20.49 4.47
CA GLU A 110 3.08 -21.10 5.61
C GLU A 110 3.02 -20.21 6.87
N TYR A 111 2.69 -18.92 6.71
CA TYR A 111 2.73 -17.92 7.78
C TYR A 111 1.38 -17.29 8.12
N VAL A 112 0.42 -17.33 7.19
CA VAL A 112 -0.91 -16.74 7.36
C VAL A 112 -1.99 -17.63 6.78
N ASN A 113 -3.21 -17.45 7.26
CA ASN A 113 -4.36 -18.25 6.82
C ASN A 113 -4.95 -17.73 5.50
N GLU A 114 -4.70 -16.47 5.17
CA GLU A 114 -5.31 -15.80 4.02
C GLU A 114 -4.35 -14.78 3.39
N VAL A 115 -4.29 -14.80 2.06
CA VAL A 115 -3.61 -13.79 1.26
C VAL A 115 -4.65 -13.04 0.44
N ILE A 116 -4.67 -11.72 0.59
CA ILE A 116 -5.55 -10.80 -0.13
C ILE A 116 -4.69 -9.99 -1.10
N ILE A 117 -5.08 -9.93 -2.37
CA ILE A 117 -4.41 -9.15 -3.41
C ILE A 117 -5.37 -8.11 -3.94
N VAL A 118 -4.95 -6.85 -3.99
CA VAL A 118 -5.62 -5.80 -4.76
C VAL A 118 -4.73 -5.47 -5.95
N LYS A 119 -5.20 -5.75 -7.18
CA LYS A 119 -4.35 -5.69 -8.39
C LYS A 119 -3.80 -4.29 -8.65
N GLY A 120 -2.49 -4.22 -8.85
CA GLY A 120 -1.78 -3.11 -9.46
C GLY A 120 -1.79 -3.17 -10.99
N ASN A 121 -1.10 -2.25 -11.65
CA ASN A 121 -1.04 -2.21 -13.12
C ASN A 121 -0.13 -3.31 -13.68
N HIS A 122 0.80 -3.84 -12.87
CA HIS A 122 1.65 -4.94 -13.27
C HIS A 122 1.00 -6.32 -13.09
N ASP A 123 -0.14 -6.42 -12.39
CA ASP A 123 -0.75 -7.68 -11.97
C ASP A 123 -1.73 -8.31 -12.98
N GLY A 124 -1.56 -8.01 -14.28
CA GLY A 124 -2.30 -8.72 -15.33
C GLY A 124 -2.14 -10.23 -15.19
N ASP A 125 -3.24 -10.98 -15.26
CA ASP A 125 -3.30 -12.44 -15.10
C ASP A 125 -2.66 -13.02 -13.82
N ILE A 126 -2.56 -12.24 -12.73
CA ILE A 126 -1.99 -12.72 -11.46
C ILE A 126 -2.70 -13.97 -10.90
N GLU A 127 -3.98 -14.15 -11.25
CA GLU A 127 -4.81 -15.31 -10.92
C GLU A 127 -4.18 -16.64 -11.37
N LYS A 128 -3.39 -16.64 -12.45
CA LYS A 128 -2.70 -17.84 -12.97
C LYS A 128 -1.56 -18.32 -12.07
N PHE A 129 -1.06 -17.47 -11.18
CA PHE A 129 0.07 -17.74 -10.29
C PHE A 129 -0.33 -17.86 -8.83
N ALA A 130 -1.50 -17.32 -8.48
CA ALA A 130 -2.00 -17.34 -7.12
C ALA A 130 -2.46 -18.76 -6.72
N PRO A 131 -2.00 -19.29 -5.57
CA PRO A 131 -2.44 -20.58 -5.08
C PRO A 131 -3.91 -20.51 -4.59
N PRO A 132 -4.60 -21.68 -4.48
CA PRO A 132 -5.93 -21.75 -3.91
C PRO A 132 -6.02 -21.07 -2.54
N GLY A 133 -7.14 -20.38 -2.27
CA GLY A 133 -7.34 -19.60 -1.04
C GLY A 133 -6.90 -18.13 -1.14
N THR A 134 -6.21 -17.74 -2.21
CA THR A 134 -5.88 -16.31 -2.45
C THR A 134 -7.12 -15.54 -2.88
N LYS A 135 -7.46 -14.45 -2.18
CA LYS A 135 -8.55 -13.55 -2.55
C LYS A 135 -8.03 -12.41 -3.41
N ILE A 136 -8.45 -12.34 -4.66
CA ILE A 136 -7.96 -11.34 -5.62
C ILE A 136 -9.07 -10.35 -5.95
N PHE A 137 -8.77 -9.07 -5.81
CA PHE A 137 -9.65 -7.94 -6.10
C PHE A 137 -9.07 -7.11 -7.24
N SER A 138 -9.95 -6.54 -8.06
CA SER A 138 -9.53 -5.63 -9.13
C SER A 138 -8.87 -4.35 -8.60
N SER A 139 -8.28 -3.57 -9.50
CA SER A 139 -7.71 -2.26 -9.19
C SER A 139 -8.71 -1.23 -8.65
N LYS A 140 -10.01 -1.54 -8.65
CA LYS A 140 -11.07 -0.75 -7.99
C LYS A 140 -11.02 -0.81 -6.47
N GLY A 141 -10.20 -1.69 -5.90
CA GLY A 141 -9.92 -1.75 -4.47
C GLY A 141 -10.86 -2.65 -3.68
N LYS A 142 -10.58 -2.77 -2.38
CA LYS A 142 -11.31 -3.57 -1.40
C LYS A 142 -11.46 -2.79 -0.10
N VAL A 143 -12.68 -2.74 0.44
CA VAL A 143 -12.94 -2.26 1.80
C VAL A 143 -12.82 -3.41 2.79
N ILE A 144 -12.08 -3.18 3.87
CA ILE A 144 -12.02 -4.03 5.07
C ILE A 144 -12.39 -3.14 6.25
N GLU A 145 -13.48 -3.48 6.94
CA GLU A 145 -14.12 -2.63 7.95
C GLU A 145 -14.35 -1.20 7.41
N ASN A 146 -13.73 -0.19 8.03
CA ASN A 146 -13.81 1.23 7.67
C ASN A 146 -12.66 1.72 6.76
N ILE A 147 -11.76 0.82 6.34
CA ILE A 147 -10.56 1.17 5.56
C ILE A 147 -10.72 0.73 4.10
N GLY A 148 -10.58 1.69 3.20
CA GLY A 148 -10.51 1.46 1.77
C GLY A 148 -9.08 1.20 1.31
N LEU A 149 -8.84 0.06 0.67
CA LEU A 149 -7.54 -0.32 0.12
C LEU A 149 -7.59 -0.28 -1.40
N ALA A 150 -6.73 0.49 -2.05
CA ALA A 150 -6.57 0.49 -3.50
C ALA A 150 -5.09 0.65 -3.87
N HIS A 151 -4.63 0.10 -4.99
CA HIS A 151 -3.23 0.29 -5.39
C HIS A 151 -2.94 1.75 -5.80
N GLY A 152 -3.83 2.40 -6.57
CA GLY A 152 -3.73 3.85 -6.85
C GLY A 152 -3.36 4.24 -8.29
N HIS A 153 -2.93 3.29 -9.13
CA HIS A 153 -2.68 3.53 -10.57
C HIS A 153 -3.95 3.90 -11.36
N SER A 154 -5.13 3.51 -10.85
CA SER A 154 -6.43 3.80 -11.45
C SER A 154 -7.40 4.36 -10.42
N TRP A 155 -8.48 4.98 -10.90
CA TRP A 155 -9.54 5.52 -10.05
C TRP A 155 -10.19 4.42 -9.19
N PRO A 156 -10.11 4.51 -7.83
CA PRO A 156 -10.77 3.57 -6.92
C PRO A 156 -12.29 3.57 -7.12
N SER A 157 -12.97 2.53 -6.63
CA SER A 157 -14.44 2.53 -6.61
C SER A 157 -14.99 3.59 -5.65
N GLU A 158 -16.25 3.98 -5.87
CA GLU A 158 -16.97 4.90 -4.98
C GLU A 158 -17.08 4.37 -3.55
N LYS A 159 -17.13 3.04 -3.38
CA LYS A 159 -17.09 2.40 -2.06
C LYS A 159 -15.79 2.67 -1.31
N ILE A 160 -14.65 2.67 -2.01
CA ILE A 160 -13.33 3.01 -1.41
C ILE A 160 -13.29 4.49 -1.06
N MET A 161 -13.76 5.35 -1.96
CA MET A 161 -13.74 6.80 -1.72
C MET A 161 -14.63 7.22 -0.55
N ASN A 162 -15.70 6.48 -0.26
CA ASN A 162 -16.58 6.70 0.89
C ASN A 162 -16.11 6.02 2.19
N SER A 163 -14.94 5.37 2.19
CA SER A 163 -14.34 4.85 3.43
C SER A 163 -13.85 6.00 4.30
N GLU A 164 -13.67 5.78 5.60
CA GLU A 164 -13.18 6.84 6.50
C GLU A 164 -11.70 7.12 6.27
N LYS A 165 -10.94 6.05 6.07
CA LYS A 165 -9.51 6.08 5.79
C LYS A 165 -9.24 5.29 4.50
N ILE A 166 -8.33 5.78 3.68
CA ILE A 166 -7.92 5.15 2.43
C ILE A 166 -6.42 4.90 2.47
N ILE A 167 -5.99 3.70 2.10
CA ILE A 167 -4.59 3.35 1.94
C ILE A 167 -4.34 3.09 0.46
N VAL A 168 -3.33 3.76 -0.08
CA VAL A 168 -2.88 3.62 -1.48
C VAL A 168 -1.39 3.38 -1.59
N ALA A 169 -0.92 2.90 -2.73
CA ALA A 169 0.47 2.59 -3.02
C ALA A 169 0.89 3.23 -4.36
N HIS A 170 1.57 2.47 -5.24
CA HIS A 170 1.84 2.79 -6.66
C HIS A 170 2.86 3.89 -6.94
N ILE A 171 2.80 5.02 -6.23
CA ILE A 171 3.66 6.17 -6.56
C ILE A 171 5.07 6.04 -5.97
N HIS A 172 5.29 5.02 -5.14
CA HIS A 172 6.55 4.73 -4.43
C HIS A 172 7.14 6.00 -3.81
N PRO A 173 6.42 6.64 -2.88
CA PRO A 173 6.82 7.95 -2.34
C PRO A 173 8.22 7.91 -1.75
N ASN A 174 9.10 8.75 -2.28
CA ASN A 174 10.41 9.06 -1.71
C ASN A 174 10.50 10.56 -1.44
N ILE A 175 11.27 10.95 -0.44
CA ILE A 175 11.60 12.34 -0.15
C ILE A 175 13.03 12.63 -0.58
N VAL A 176 13.24 13.75 -1.27
CA VAL A 176 14.57 14.24 -1.64
C VAL A 176 15.08 15.14 -0.53
N LEU A 177 16.12 14.71 0.16
CA LEU A 177 16.77 15.45 1.23
C LEU A 177 18.12 15.96 0.76
N LYS A 178 18.49 17.14 1.24
CA LYS A 178 19.77 17.78 0.94
C LYS A 178 20.46 18.13 2.24
N ASP A 179 21.70 17.66 2.42
CA ASP A 179 22.48 18.00 3.59
C ASP A 179 23.10 19.40 3.49
N ARG A 180 23.84 19.80 4.54
CA ARG A 180 24.49 21.12 4.60
C ARG A 180 25.63 21.29 3.59
N LEU A 181 26.23 20.20 3.12
CA LEU A 181 27.30 20.19 2.12
C LEU A 181 26.74 20.17 0.69
N GLY A 182 25.43 19.95 0.56
CA GLY A 182 24.69 19.96 -0.68
C GLY A 182 24.53 18.59 -1.34
N TYR A 183 24.89 17.50 -0.65
CA TYR A 183 24.63 16.15 -1.11
C TYR A 183 23.14 15.84 -1.05
N THR A 184 22.63 15.24 -2.12
CA THR A 184 21.23 14.84 -2.25
C THR A 184 21.09 13.36 -2.00
N PHE A 185 20.12 12.97 -1.16
CA PHE A 185 19.77 11.59 -0.88
C PHE A 185 18.26 11.39 -0.95
N PHE A 186 17.85 10.18 -1.31
CA PHE A 186 16.46 9.78 -1.48
C PHE A 186 16.10 8.80 -0.37
N GLU A 187 15.03 9.10 0.36
CA GLU A 187 14.54 8.21 1.42
C GLU A 187 13.08 7.83 1.15
N PRO A 188 12.71 6.54 1.27
CA PRO A 188 11.31 6.13 1.20
C PRO A 188 10.53 6.78 2.36
N CYS A 189 9.31 7.24 2.07
CA CYS A 189 8.52 7.95 3.06
C CYS A 189 7.04 7.56 3.02
N TRP A 190 6.35 7.72 4.14
CA TRP A 190 4.91 7.69 4.22
C TRP A 190 4.35 9.09 3.97
N LEU A 191 3.23 9.17 3.25
CA LEU A 191 2.47 10.41 3.11
C LEU A 191 1.11 10.24 3.77
N LYS A 192 0.80 11.05 4.77
CA LYS A 192 -0.51 11.07 5.43
C LYS A 192 -1.19 12.40 5.18
N GLY A 193 -2.38 12.39 4.60
CA GLY A 193 -3.14 13.61 4.32
C GLY A 193 -4.63 13.37 4.19
N LYS A 194 -5.31 14.23 3.43
CA LYS A 194 -6.75 14.20 3.20
C LYS A 194 -7.09 14.34 1.72
N ILE A 195 -8.22 13.76 1.33
CA ILE A 195 -8.79 13.96 0.00
C ILE A 195 -9.53 15.30 -0.08
N ASP A 196 -9.27 16.07 -1.13
CA ASP A 196 -9.96 17.32 -1.42
C ASP A 196 -11.37 17.02 -1.95
N ILE A 197 -12.39 17.24 -1.12
CA ILE A 197 -13.80 16.98 -1.48
C ILE A 197 -14.20 17.76 -2.73
N ARG A 198 -13.75 19.02 -2.89
CA ARG A 198 -14.18 19.90 -3.98
C ARG A 198 -13.68 19.36 -5.33
N LYS A 199 -12.45 18.85 -5.37
CA LYS A 199 -11.90 18.20 -6.58
C LYS A 199 -12.55 16.84 -6.83
N THR A 200 -12.87 16.11 -5.76
CA THR A 200 -13.30 14.72 -5.83
C THR A 200 -14.78 14.56 -6.20
N CYS A 201 -15.64 15.46 -5.74
CA CYS A 201 -17.10 15.38 -5.96
C CYS A 201 -17.50 15.47 -7.45
N VAL A 202 -16.63 16.00 -8.31
CA VAL A 202 -16.80 15.99 -9.78
C VAL A 202 -16.94 14.55 -10.30
N ARG A 203 -16.21 13.60 -9.72
CA ARG A 203 -16.23 12.18 -10.10
C ARG A 203 -17.08 11.32 -9.16
N TYR A 204 -16.98 11.56 -7.85
CA TYR A 204 -17.64 10.76 -6.82
C TYR A 204 -18.73 11.61 -6.15
N LYS A 205 -19.91 11.64 -6.79
CA LYS A 205 -21.01 12.53 -6.39
C LYS A 205 -21.56 12.22 -5.00
N THR A 206 -21.42 10.98 -4.53
CA THR A 206 -21.89 10.57 -3.19
C THR A 206 -20.91 10.89 -2.07
N LEU A 207 -19.72 11.42 -2.39
CA LEU A 207 -18.70 11.71 -1.38
C LEU A 207 -19.16 12.84 -0.45
N VAL A 208 -19.51 12.48 0.77
CA VAL A 208 -20.03 13.41 1.80
C VAL A 208 -18.98 13.88 2.80
N LYS A 209 -17.86 13.15 2.94
CA LYS A 209 -16.78 13.47 3.89
C LYS A 209 -15.42 13.38 3.19
N SER A 210 -14.44 14.09 3.74
CA SER A 210 -13.05 14.02 3.29
C SER A 210 -12.38 12.84 3.99
N PRO A 211 -12.10 11.73 3.30
CA PRO A 211 -11.36 10.63 3.91
C PRO A 211 -9.91 11.04 4.19
N GLU A 212 -9.36 10.50 5.27
CA GLU A 212 -7.91 10.47 5.43
C GLU A 212 -7.29 9.54 4.38
N ILE A 213 -6.12 9.90 3.88
CA ILE A 213 -5.38 9.06 2.94
C ILE A 213 -3.95 8.84 3.38
N LEU A 214 -3.49 7.60 3.25
CA LEU A 214 -2.13 7.17 3.54
C LEU A 214 -1.52 6.55 2.28
N PHE A 215 -0.37 7.07 1.84
CA PHE A 215 0.40 6.50 0.74
C PHE A 215 1.51 5.61 1.31
N MET A 216 1.52 4.36 0.87
CA MET A 216 2.52 3.37 1.22
C MET A 216 3.78 3.56 0.36
N PRO A 217 4.98 3.54 0.97
CA PRO A 217 6.22 3.32 0.25
C PRO A 217 6.27 1.89 -0.33
N ALA A 218 7.10 1.69 -1.35
CA ALA A 218 7.28 0.38 -1.94
C ALA A 218 7.97 -0.57 -0.96
N PHE A 219 7.48 -1.81 -0.86
CA PHE A 219 8.08 -2.81 0.03
C PHE A 219 9.40 -3.35 -0.51
N ASN A 220 9.52 -3.45 -1.84
CA ASN A 220 10.78 -3.81 -2.49
C ASN A 220 11.66 -2.55 -2.69
N PRO A 221 12.83 -2.46 -2.05
CA PRO A 221 13.71 -1.29 -2.15
C PRO A 221 14.26 -1.06 -3.55
N LEU A 222 14.20 -2.06 -4.45
CA LEU A 222 14.61 -1.91 -5.84
C LEU A 222 13.59 -1.15 -6.71
N CYS A 223 12.38 -0.87 -6.25
CA CYS A 223 11.43 -0.10 -7.06
C CYS A 223 11.86 1.36 -7.23
N GLY A 224 12.80 1.83 -6.40
CA GLY A 224 13.17 3.23 -6.31
C GLY A 224 11.96 4.06 -5.86
N GLY A 225 11.78 5.21 -6.51
CA GLY A 225 10.55 5.98 -6.40
C GLY A 225 10.74 7.45 -6.69
N LYS A 226 9.67 8.22 -6.53
CA LYS A 226 9.61 9.62 -6.95
C LYS A 226 9.87 10.56 -5.79
N GLY A 227 10.66 11.60 -6.04
CA GLY A 227 10.91 12.66 -5.09
C GLY A 227 9.68 13.53 -4.92
N VAL A 228 8.78 13.23 -3.99
CA VAL A 228 7.46 13.87 -3.93
C VAL A 228 7.50 15.37 -3.63
N ASN A 229 8.57 15.87 -3.01
CA ASN A 229 8.83 17.30 -2.80
C ASN A 229 9.46 18.00 -4.02
N LYS A 230 9.79 17.27 -5.08
CA LYS A 230 10.31 17.82 -6.35
C LYS A 230 9.34 17.62 -7.50
N GLU A 231 8.77 16.43 -7.60
CA GLU A 231 7.92 15.99 -8.71
C GLU A 231 6.43 16.05 -8.37
N GLY A 232 6.08 16.20 -7.09
CA GLY A 232 4.71 16.14 -6.60
C GLY A 232 4.12 14.73 -6.60
N ILE A 233 2.81 14.64 -6.39
CA ILE A 233 2.05 13.39 -6.38
C ILE A 233 1.31 13.26 -7.70
N VAL A 234 1.60 12.18 -8.44
CA VAL A 234 1.03 11.94 -9.77
C VAL A 234 -0.14 10.96 -9.74
N GLY A 235 -0.76 10.75 -10.90
CA GLY A 235 -1.81 9.76 -11.09
C GLY A 235 -3.20 10.21 -10.62
N PRO A 236 -4.19 9.32 -10.66
CA PRO A 236 -5.57 9.61 -10.29
C PRO A 236 -5.70 10.23 -8.89
N ILE A 237 -5.01 9.65 -7.90
CA ILE A 237 -5.07 10.12 -6.52
C ILE A 237 -4.40 11.49 -6.36
N GLY A 238 -3.27 11.73 -7.02
CA GLY A 238 -2.58 13.03 -7.00
C GLY A 238 -3.47 14.20 -7.46
N LYS A 239 -4.44 13.95 -8.34
CA LYS A 239 -5.40 14.96 -8.81
C LYS A 239 -6.44 15.37 -7.77
N ILE A 240 -6.67 14.55 -6.75
CA ILE A 240 -7.77 14.71 -5.79
C ILE A 240 -7.30 14.84 -4.34
N VAL A 241 -6.01 14.67 -4.06
CA VAL A 241 -5.46 14.88 -2.71
C VAL A 241 -5.27 16.38 -2.42
N ASP A 242 -5.48 16.79 -1.18
CA ASP A 242 -5.10 18.12 -0.69
C ASP A 242 -3.62 18.11 -0.28
N ILE A 243 -2.74 18.59 -1.16
CA ILE A 243 -1.28 18.64 -0.94
C ILE A 243 -0.91 19.41 0.33
N ASN A 244 -1.67 20.43 0.71
CA ASN A 244 -1.37 21.23 1.91
C ASN A 244 -1.68 20.47 3.21
N SER A 245 -2.50 19.42 3.13
CA SER A 245 -2.81 18.56 4.28
C SER A 245 -1.73 17.51 4.55
N ILE A 246 -0.85 17.21 3.58
CA ILE A 246 0.03 16.06 3.61
C ILE A 246 1.21 16.28 4.56
N ASP A 247 1.31 15.43 5.56
CA ASP A 247 2.49 15.22 6.40
C ASP A 247 3.36 14.11 5.81
N VAL A 248 4.68 14.30 5.85
CA VAL A 248 5.68 13.33 5.38
C VAL A 248 6.41 12.72 6.56
N TYR A 249 6.44 11.39 6.62
CA TYR A 249 7.15 10.64 7.64
C TYR A 249 8.18 9.71 7.02
N LEU A 250 9.37 9.61 7.62
CA LEU A 250 10.32 8.55 7.30
C LEU A 250 9.84 7.20 7.85
N LEU A 251 10.47 6.10 7.41
CA LEU A 251 10.07 4.74 7.84
C LEU A 251 10.30 4.48 9.33
N ASP A 252 11.21 5.21 9.97
CA ASP A 252 11.48 5.16 11.41
C ASP A 252 10.42 5.93 12.24
N GLY A 253 9.48 6.62 11.58
CA GLY A 253 8.43 7.42 12.22
C GLY A 253 8.78 8.90 12.37
N THR A 254 9.95 9.35 11.94
CA THR A 254 10.34 10.76 11.97
C THR A 254 9.43 11.61 11.09
N LEU A 255 8.72 12.57 11.69
CA LEU A 255 7.93 13.58 10.96
C LEU A 255 8.85 14.66 10.38
N LEU A 256 8.90 14.77 9.06
CA LEU A 256 9.66 15.82 8.37
C LEU A 256 8.88 17.14 8.25
N GLY A 257 7.56 17.06 8.28
CA GLY A 257 6.65 18.21 8.20
C GLY A 257 5.68 18.12 7.02
N LYS A 258 5.10 19.27 6.66
CA LYS A 258 4.13 19.37 5.57
C LYS A 258 4.83 19.29 4.22
N LEU A 259 4.32 18.48 3.29
CA LEU A 259 4.85 18.34 1.94
C LEU A 259 4.96 19.69 1.20
N SER A 260 4.02 20.62 1.44
CA SER A 260 4.06 21.96 0.83
C SER A 260 5.14 22.90 1.39
N LYS A 261 5.89 22.46 2.41
CA LYS A 261 6.92 23.26 3.09
C LYS A 261 8.33 22.64 3.02
N ILE A 262 8.48 21.47 2.40
CA ILE A 262 9.74 20.71 2.31
C ILE A 262 10.13 20.43 0.86
#